data_AF-A0A9E5XSF4-F1
#
_entry.id   AF-A0A9E5XSF4-F1
#
_cell.length_a   1.000
_cell.length_b   1.000
_cell.length_c   1.000
_cell.angle_alpha   90.00
_cell.angle_beta   90.00
_cell.angle_gamma   90.00
#
_symmetry.space_group_name_H-M   'P 1'
#
loop_
_entity.id
_entity.type
_entity.pdbx_description
1 polymer ?
#
loop_
_entity_poly.entity_id
_entity_poly.type
_entity_poly.pdbx_seq_one_letter_code
_entity_poly.pdbx_strand_id
1 'polypeptide(L)'
;MNTMQYPKKVDLGDITVRDGFQHEEKFIPTEAKLWVAEQLILAGYKKIEVTNFGNPKGMPQFKDADDLMKKIRNSKKIKDKLEDVEITAVTIRERAIERAIEAKKEGWGPDRILLMVSTSESHQYKNSGLSHKEYWKMSEEYIKKAKDAGIKVNGTVSTIWGCPIEGPTRMEDAVEFTKRWLDIGADDIEHADHDGSASPDRVYKYFSMLLDAIPDTSLHLAHFHTTRGWGLANVLAALQAGITRYESTLGGIGGQPANFVDGVPVSGTGSYYYKNPNAVGLVSTEDMLVMMDEMGIETGIDIDKILEIGNTAERIVGRRLRSETVKAGRIPKELTGRK
;
A
#
# COMPACT_ATOMS: atom_id res chain seq x y z
N MET A 1 -31.27 -5.40 -18.60
CA MET A 1 -30.26 -4.34 -18.81
C MET A 1 -28.92 -4.94 -18.41
N ASN A 2 -27.91 -4.88 -19.28
CA ASN A 2 -26.58 -5.40 -18.98
C ASN A 2 -25.87 -4.42 -18.04
N THR A 3 -25.88 -4.70 -16.74
CA THR A 3 -25.10 -3.94 -15.75
C THR A 3 -23.74 -4.59 -15.57
N MET A 4 -22.71 -3.78 -15.37
CA MET A 4 -21.40 -4.28 -14.95
C MET A 4 -21.54 -5.08 -13.64
N GLN A 5 -20.84 -6.21 -13.56
CA GLN A 5 -20.82 -7.07 -12.38
C GLN A 5 -19.52 -6.80 -11.60
N TYR A 6 -19.67 -6.50 -10.31
CA TYR A 6 -18.58 -6.24 -9.38
C TYR A 6 -19.12 -6.30 -7.93
N PRO A 7 -18.24 -6.50 -6.93
CA PRO A 7 -18.63 -6.47 -5.53
C PRO A 7 -19.33 -5.18 -5.11
N LYS A 8 -20.29 -5.28 -4.19
CA LYS A 8 -21.03 -4.12 -3.66
C LYS A 8 -20.40 -3.50 -2.42
N LYS A 9 -19.39 -4.15 -1.86
CA LYS A 9 -18.62 -3.68 -0.71
C LYS A 9 -17.15 -4.01 -0.90
N VAL A 10 -16.29 -3.07 -0.56
CA VAL A 10 -14.84 -3.24 -0.60
C VAL A 10 -14.19 -2.65 0.64
N ASP A 11 -13.08 -3.25 1.04
CA ASP A 11 -12.23 -2.75 2.11
C ASP A 11 -11.05 -1.99 1.51
N LEU A 12 -10.82 -0.75 1.96
CA LEU A 12 -9.64 0.02 1.57
C LEU A 12 -8.66 0.17 2.74
N GLY A 13 -7.39 -0.09 2.45
CA GLY A 13 -6.26 0.32 3.29
C GLY A 13 -5.66 1.64 2.79
N ASP A 14 -5.12 2.45 3.70
CA ASP A 14 -4.32 3.62 3.33
C ASP A 14 -2.85 3.39 3.66
N ILE A 15 -1.99 3.64 2.68
CA ILE A 15 -0.54 3.47 2.80
C ILE A 15 0.21 4.78 2.53
N THR A 16 -0.46 5.93 2.68
CA THR A 16 0.14 7.27 2.45
C THR A 16 1.33 7.50 3.37
N VAL A 17 1.18 7.16 4.66
CA VAL A 17 2.22 7.46 5.65
C VAL A 17 3.49 6.64 5.42
N ARG A 18 3.34 5.42 4.89
CA ARG A 18 4.45 4.59 4.41
C ARG A 18 4.75 4.84 2.93
N ASP A 19 4.10 4.15 2.01
CA ASP A 19 4.44 4.17 0.58
C ASP A 19 4.39 5.59 0.02
N GLY A 20 3.37 6.35 0.37
CA GLY A 20 3.22 7.71 -0.12
C GLY A 20 4.43 8.58 0.19
N PHE A 21 4.77 8.72 1.47
CA PHE A 21 5.85 9.59 1.90
C PHE A 21 7.25 9.08 1.56
N GLN A 22 7.45 7.76 1.37
CA GLN A 22 8.79 7.23 1.07
C GLN A 22 9.39 7.78 -0.23
N HIS A 23 8.53 8.23 -1.15
CA HIS A 23 8.93 8.83 -2.41
C HIS A 23 9.26 10.33 -2.29
N GLU A 24 8.86 10.99 -1.21
CA GLU A 24 9.07 12.43 -1.06
C GLU A 24 10.52 12.76 -0.73
N GLU A 25 11.10 13.69 -1.50
CA GLU A 25 12.49 14.12 -1.35
C GLU A 25 12.73 15.09 -0.17
N LYS A 26 11.66 15.40 0.58
CA LYS A 26 11.73 16.16 1.83
C LYS A 26 11.25 15.28 2.96
N PHE A 27 11.98 15.30 4.07
CA PHE A 27 11.54 14.60 5.26
C PHE A 27 10.22 15.18 5.77
N ILE A 28 9.14 14.40 5.61
CA ILE A 28 7.86 14.72 6.25
C ILE A 28 7.98 14.61 7.78
N PRO A 29 7.73 15.69 8.54
CA PRO A 29 7.84 15.70 9.99
C PRO A 29 6.93 14.66 10.67
N THR A 30 7.39 14.09 11.78
CA THR A 30 6.66 13.06 12.53
C THR A 30 5.25 13.50 12.95
N GLU A 31 5.09 14.77 13.34
CA GLU A 31 3.77 15.32 13.70
C GLU A 31 2.81 15.38 12.50
N ALA A 32 3.33 15.62 11.29
CA ALA A 32 2.50 15.60 10.08
C ALA A 32 2.09 14.15 9.73
N LYS A 33 3.00 13.19 9.88
CA LYS A 33 2.69 11.76 9.71
C LYS A 33 1.64 11.29 10.71
N LEU A 34 1.79 11.66 11.99
CA LEU A 34 0.81 11.37 13.04
C LEU A 34 -0.54 11.98 12.70
N TRP A 35 -0.57 13.25 12.29
CA TRP A 35 -1.81 13.93 11.90
C TRP A 35 -2.53 13.17 10.77
N VAL A 36 -1.81 12.77 9.72
CA VAL A 36 -2.40 12.01 8.59
C VAL A 36 -2.96 10.67 9.09
N ALA A 37 -2.20 9.90 9.86
CA ALA A 37 -2.66 8.61 10.40
C ALA A 37 -3.92 8.77 11.26
N GLU A 38 -3.95 9.77 12.15
CA GLU A 38 -5.11 10.08 12.98
C GLU A 38 -6.33 10.45 12.13
N GLN A 39 -6.15 11.30 11.12
CA GLN A 39 -7.27 11.74 10.28
C GLN A 39 -7.84 10.62 9.43
N LEU A 40 -7.00 9.74 8.87
CA LEU A 40 -7.44 8.56 8.12
C LEU A 40 -8.27 7.63 9.00
N ILE A 41 -7.81 7.31 10.21
CA ILE A 41 -8.57 6.49 11.17
C ILE A 41 -9.90 7.16 11.52
N LEU A 42 -9.89 8.47 11.76
CA LEU A 42 -11.12 9.22 12.05
C LEU A 42 -12.03 9.38 10.82
N ALA A 43 -11.56 9.08 9.61
CA ALA A 43 -12.36 9.03 8.39
C ALA A 43 -12.93 7.62 8.12
N GLY A 44 -12.56 6.62 8.91
CA GLY A 44 -13.14 5.28 8.84
C GLY A 44 -12.16 4.19 8.41
N TYR A 45 -10.90 4.52 8.10
CA TYR A 45 -9.90 3.50 7.75
C TYR A 45 -9.66 2.54 8.92
N LYS A 46 -9.74 1.24 8.62
CA LYS A 46 -9.47 0.14 9.56
C LYS A 46 -8.13 -0.55 9.32
N LYS A 47 -7.47 -0.25 8.20
CA LYS A 47 -6.14 -0.76 7.84
C LYS A 47 -5.29 0.42 7.40
N ILE A 48 -4.19 0.65 8.09
CA ILE A 48 -3.23 1.69 7.71
C ILE A 48 -1.81 1.14 7.75
N GLU A 49 -0.97 1.61 6.84
CA GLU A 49 0.45 1.30 6.83
C GLU A 49 1.27 2.57 7.10
N VAL A 50 2.05 2.53 8.18
CA VAL A 50 2.55 3.76 8.80
C VAL A 50 4.06 3.92 8.79
N THR A 51 4.82 2.83 8.60
CA THR A 51 6.27 2.92 8.66
C THR A 51 7.00 1.70 8.06
N ASN A 52 8.33 1.80 8.01
CA ASN A 52 9.22 0.73 7.60
C ASN A 52 10.32 0.55 8.69
N PHE A 53 10.44 -0.66 9.25
CA PHE A 53 11.47 -0.98 10.25
C PHE A 53 12.83 -1.38 9.66
N GLY A 54 13.00 -1.19 8.36
CA GLY A 54 14.29 -1.28 7.67
C GLY A 54 15.32 -0.27 8.17
N ASN A 55 16.50 -0.30 7.57
CA ASN A 55 17.60 0.57 7.98
C ASN A 55 17.34 2.03 7.55
N PRO A 56 17.27 3.01 8.48
CA PRO A 56 17.04 4.41 8.14
C PRO A 56 18.08 5.01 7.19
N LYS A 57 19.28 4.43 7.06
CA LYS A 57 20.27 4.87 6.07
C LYS A 57 19.79 4.66 4.63
N GLY A 58 19.08 3.57 4.37
CA GLY A 58 18.49 3.27 3.07
C GLY A 58 17.06 3.79 2.91
N MET A 59 16.41 4.13 4.03
CA MET A 59 15.05 4.66 4.07
C MET A 59 14.94 5.87 5.02
N PRO A 60 15.54 7.03 4.70
CA PRO A 60 15.64 8.17 5.63
C PRO A 60 14.29 8.73 6.05
N GLN A 61 13.27 8.55 5.21
CA GLN A 61 11.90 8.95 5.49
C GLN A 61 11.34 8.27 6.74
N PHE A 62 11.86 7.12 7.15
CA PHE A 62 11.40 6.34 8.31
C PHE A 62 12.41 6.32 9.46
N LYS A 63 13.31 7.31 9.53
CA LYS A 63 14.21 7.48 10.69
C LYS A 63 13.48 7.68 12.03
N ASP A 64 12.21 8.04 11.97
CA ASP A 64 11.30 8.28 13.09
C ASP A 64 10.27 7.16 13.32
N ALA A 65 10.48 5.96 12.75
CA ALA A 65 9.55 4.84 12.82
C ALA A 65 9.04 4.54 14.24
N ASP A 66 9.96 4.45 15.21
CA ASP A 66 9.64 4.10 16.59
C ASP A 66 8.85 5.23 17.28
N ASP A 67 9.23 6.50 17.06
CA ASP A 67 8.54 7.67 17.63
C ASP A 67 7.11 7.78 17.07
N LEU A 68 6.96 7.63 15.75
CA LEU A 68 5.66 7.66 15.09
C LEU A 68 4.74 6.54 15.61
N MET A 69 5.24 5.29 15.65
CA MET A 69 4.43 4.16 16.10
C MET A 69 3.98 4.34 17.56
N LYS A 70 4.88 4.79 18.45
CA LYS A 70 4.54 5.11 19.84
C LYS A 70 3.51 6.22 19.94
N LYS A 71 3.63 7.28 19.13
CA LYS A 71 2.67 8.39 19.10
C LYS A 71 1.29 7.95 18.63
N ILE A 72 1.21 7.11 17.60
CA ILE A 72 -0.07 6.57 17.11
C ILE A 72 -0.72 5.72 18.20
N ARG A 73 0.01 4.77 18.80
CA ARG A 73 -0.50 3.88 19.86
C ARG A 73 -0.94 4.63 21.13
N ASN A 74 -0.35 5.78 21.41
CA ASN A 74 -0.70 6.63 22.55
C ASN A 74 -1.62 7.81 22.20
N SER A 75 -2.11 7.89 20.96
CA SER A 75 -2.92 9.03 20.55
C SER A 75 -4.25 9.05 21.29
N LYS A 76 -4.51 10.15 22.01
CA LYS A 76 -5.78 10.39 22.69
C LYS A 76 -6.93 10.64 21.71
N LYS A 77 -6.64 11.08 20.47
CA LYS A 77 -7.67 11.46 19.49
C LYS A 77 -8.36 10.26 18.85
N ILE A 78 -7.66 9.13 18.77
CA ILE A 78 -8.13 7.91 18.11
C ILE A 78 -8.19 6.71 19.07
N LYS A 79 -8.04 6.96 20.39
CA LYS A 79 -7.93 5.89 21.40
C LYS A 79 -9.11 4.91 21.35
N ASP A 80 -10.32 5.41 21.16
CA ASP A 80 -11.56 4.62 21.03
C ASP A 80 -11.65 3.81 19.73
N LYS A 81 -10.81 4.11 18.74
CA LYS A 81 -10.80 3.47 17.43
C LYS A 81 -9.65 2.49 17.23
N LEU A 82 -8.57 2.63 18.01
CA LEU A 82 -7.34 1.86 17.83
C LEU A 82 -7.55 0.34 17.96
N GLU A 83 -8.54 -0.13 18.72
CA GLU A 83 -8.83 -1.56 18.84
C GLU A 83 -9.38 -2.17 17.54
N ASP A 84 -10.04 -1.38 16.70
CA ASP A 84 -10.58 -1.82 15.41
C ASP A 84 -9.61 -1.61 14.24
N VAL A 85 -8.45 -1.00 14.49
CA VAL A 85 -7.51 -0.58 13.43
C VAL A 85 -6.30 -1.49 13.44
N GLU A 86 -6.05 -2.13 12.30
CA GLU A 86 -4.83 -2.88 12.04
C GLU A 86 -3.74 -1.94 11.52
N ILE A 87 -2.67 -1.79 12.29
CA ILE A 87 -1.52 -0.97 11.91
C ILE A 87 -0.42 -1.87 11.32
N THR A 88 -0.05 -1.61 10.07
CA THR A 88 0.97 -2.36 9.34
C THR A 88 2.31 -1.62 9.32
N ALA A 89 3.43 -2.37 9.36
CA ALA A 89 4.77 -1.87 9.10
C ALA A 89 5.56 -2.79 8.14
N VAL A 90 6.36 -2.22 7.24
CA VAL A 90 7.23 -3.00 6.34
C VAL A 90 8.41 -3.60 7.09
N THR A 91 8.68 -4.89 6.86
CA THR A 91 9.79 -5.63 7.47
C THR A 91 10.41 -6.65 6.50
N ILE A 92 10.87 -6.21 5.33
CA ILE A 92 11.35 -7.12 4.27
C ILE A 92 12.57 -8.00 4.62
N ARG A 93 13.18 -7.86 5.81
CA ARG A 93 14.37 -8.59 6.27
C ARG A 93 14.30 -8.94 7.75
N GLU A 94 15.03 -9.97 8.15
CA GLU A 94 15.06 -10.56 9.49
C GLU A 94 15.18 -9.54 10.62
N ARG A 95 16.14 -8.60 10.53
CA ARG A 95 16.36 -7.58 11.57
C ARG A 95 15.16 -6.65 11.74
N ALA A 96 14.45 -6.33 10.67
CA ALA A 96 13.26 -5.49 10.74
C ALA A 96 12.10 -6.26 11.40
N ILE A 97 11.98 -7.56 11.14
CA ILE A 97 10.98 -8.43 11.77
C ILE A 97 11.27 -8.58 13.27
N GLU A 98 12.52 -8.80 13.66
CA GLU A 98 12.94 -8.86 15.06
C GLU A 98 12.62 -7.56 15.81
N ARG A 99 12.86 -6.41 15.18
CA ARG A 99 12.48 -5.10 15.73
C ARG A 99 10.98 -4.97 15.92
N ALA A 100 10.17 -5.40 14.95
CA ALA A 100 8.71 -5.35 15.05
C ALA A 100 8.18 -6.25 16.18
N ILE A 101 8.78 -7.44 16.35
CA ILE A 101 8.46 -8.36 17.44
C ILE A 101 8.79 -7.73 18.80
N GLU A 102 9.96 -7.11 18.95
CA GLU A 102 10.34 -6.47 20.21
C GLU A 102 9.41 -5.29 20.54
N ALA A 103 9.12 -4.45 19.55
CA ALA A 103 8.15 -3.37 19.69
C ALA A 103 6.77 -3.87 20.12
N LYS A 104 6.32 -5.01 19.58
CA LYS A 104 5.03 -5.63 19.94
C LYS A 104 5.02 -6.09 21.40
N LYS A 105 6.10 -6.71 21.87
CA LYS A 105 6.26 -7.11 23.28
C LYS A 105 6.27 -5.92 24.23
N GLU A 106 6.86 -4.81 23.80
CA GLU A 106 6.84 -3.53 24.55
C GLU A 106 5.48 -2.81 24.50
N GLY A 107 4.49 -3.35 23.78
CA GLY A 107 3.11 -2.83 23.75
C GLY A 107 2.87 -1.70 22.76
N TRP A 108 3.84 -1.36 21.90
CA TRP A 108 3.69 -0.30 20.89
C TRP A 108 3.95 -0.76 19.46
N GLY A 109 4.26 -2.03 19.21
CA GLY A 109 4.54 -2.56 17.87
C GLY A 109 3.33 -2.64 16.94
N PRO A 110 3.54 -3.05 15.68
CA PRO A 110 2.49 -3.18 14.67
C PRO A 110 1.56 -4.39 14.94
N ASP A 111 0.42 -4.43 14.26
CA ASP A 111 -0.50 -5.59 14.28
C ASP A 111 -0.22 -6.54 13.13
N ARG A 112 0.30 -6.00 12.02
CA ARG A 112 0.64 -6.74 10.81
C ARG A 112 1.99 -6.28 10.27
N ILE A 113 2.76 -7.19 9.71
CA ILE A 113 4.02 -6.88 9.03
C ILE A 113 3.98 -7.32 7.58
N LEU A 114 4.78 -6.67 6.73
CA LEU A 114 4.85 -6.96 5.30
C LEU A 114 6.23 -7.47 4.89
N LEU A 115 6.26 -8.61 4.20
CA LEU A 115 7.41 -9.16 3.50
C LEU A 115 7.16 -9.12 2.00
N MET A 116 8.20 -9.08 1.18
CA MET A 116 8.05 -8.88 -0.26
C MET A 116 8.93 -9.82 -1.08
N VAL A 117 8.31 -10.54 -2.01
CA VAL A 117 8.98 -11.31 -3.06
C VAL A 117 8.66 -10.72 -4.43
N SER A 118 9.68 -10.64 -5.28
CA SER A 118 9.52 -10.32 -6.70
C SER A 118 9.56 -11.63 -7.49
N THR A 119 8.66 -11.82 -8.46
CA THR A 119 8.73 -12.99 -9.37
C THR A 119 10.02 -13.02 -10.20
N SER A 120 10.62 -11.86 -10.44
CA SER A 120 11.94 -11.73 -11.06
C SER A 120 13.08 -11.94 -10.06
N GLU A 121 14.01 -12.86 -10.35
CA GLU A 121 15.16 -13.16 -9.50
C GLU A 121 16.11 -11.95 -9.38
N SER A 122 16.43 -11.28 -10.50
CA SER A 122 17.29 -10.08 -10.47
C SER A 122 16.67 -8.94 -9.66
N HIS A 123 15.34 -8.74 -9.78
CA HIS A 123 14.65 -7.74 -8.97
C HIS A 123 14.62 -8.15 -7.50
N GLN A 124 14.38 -9.43 -7.20
CA GLN A 124 14.41 -9.93 -5.83
C GLN A 124 15.74 -9.66 -5.15
N TYR A 125 16.84 -9.99 -5.82
CA TYR A 125 18.18 -9.78 -5.28
C TYR A 125 18.48 -8.30 -5.10
N LYS A 126 18.11 -7.45 -6.06
CA LYS A 126 18.29 -5.99 -5.93
C LYS A 126 17.48 -5.41 -4.76
N ASN A 127 16.25 -5.88 -4.56
CA ASN A 127 15.33 -5.36 -3.57
C ASN A 127 15.64 -5.84 -2.15
N SER A 128 15.96 -7.12 -1.98
CA SER A 128 16.13 -7.74 -0.66
C SER A 128 17.58 -8.11 -0.33
N GLY A 129 18.45 -8.21 -1.33
CA GLY A 129 19.80 -8.77 -1.18
C GLY A 129 19.85 -10.29 -1.03
N LEU A 130 18.76 -11.01 -1.27
CA LEU A 130 18.68 -12.48 -1.23
C LEU A 130 18.20 -13.05 -2.55
N SER A 131 18.63 -14.26 -2.88
CA SER A 131 17.98 -15.10 -3.89
C SER A 131 16.58 -15.54 -3.44
N HIS A 132 15.73 -16.05 -4.35
CA HIS A 132 14.44 -16.64 -3.96
C HIS A 132 14.58 -17.72 -2.91
N LYS A 133 15.55 -18.63 -3.07
CA LYS A 133 15.78 -19.75 -2.14
C LYS A 133 16.10 -19.24 -0.72
N GLU A 134 16.98 -18.26 -0.61
CA GLU A 134 17.35 -17.67 0.68
C GLU A 134 16.20 -16.88 1.29
N TYR A 135 15.46 -16.11 0.47
CA TYR A 135 14.34 -15.31 0.95
C TYR A 135 13.19 -16.17 1.46
N TRP A 136 12.84 -17.27 0.77
CA TRP A 136 11.82 -18.21 1.23
C TRP A 136 12.21 -18.90 2.53
N LYS A 137 13.47 -19.29 2.69
CA LYS A 137 13.97 -19.87 3.95
C LYS A 137 13.87 -18.87 5.11
N MET A 138 14.28 -17.62 4.88
CA MET A 138 14.16 -16.55 5.87
C MET A 138 12.69 -16.28 6.24
N SER A 139 11.83 -16.18 5.23
CA SER A 139 10.40 -15.92 5.42
C SER A 139 9.71 -17.01 6.23
N GLU A 140 9.97 -18.29 5.93
CA GLU A 140 9.38 -19.42 6.67
C GLU A 140 9.76 -19.40 8.15
N GLU A 141 11.02 -19.10 8.48
CA GLU A 141 11.47 -18.97 9.87
C GLU A 141 10.83 -17.77 10.58
N TYR A 142 10.82 -16.61 9.94
CA TYR A 142 10.43 -15.36 10.59
C TYR A 142 8.92 -15.09 10.59
N ILE A 143 8.16 -15.67 9.66
CA ILE A 143 6.69 -15.69 9.74
C ILE A 143 6.27 -16.39 11.02
N LYS A 144 6.83 -17.58 11.30
CA LYS A 144 6.53 -18.30 12.53
C LYS A 144 6.80 -17.46 13.78
N LYS A 145 7.97 -16.82 13.86
CA LYS A 145 8.34 -15.94 14.97
C LYS A 145 7.39 -14.74 15.13
N ALA A 146 6.96 -14.12 14.02
CA ALA A 146 6.01 -13.01 14.06
C ALA A 146 4.63 -13.45 14.57
N LYS A 147 4.14 -14.60 14.09
CA LYS A 147 2.86 -15.17 14.54
C LYS A 147 2.89 -15.59 16.01
N ASP A 148 3.99 -16.18 16.47
CA ASP A 148 4.20 -16.51 17.89
C ASP A 148 4.17 -15.25 18.78
N ALA A 149 4.49 -14.07 18.23
CA ALA A 149 4.39 -12.78 18.89
C ALA A 149 3.02 -12.08 18.71
N GLY A 150 2.04 -12.73 18.08
CA GLY A 150 0.72 -12.16 17.82
C GLY A 150 0.69 -11.10 16.72
N ILE A 151 1.63 -11.14 15.77
CA ILE A 151 1.71 -10.25 14.62
C ILE A 151 1.27 -11.01 13.37
N LYS A 152 0.33 -10.46 12.61
CA LYS A 152 -0.08 -11.00 11.30
C LYS A 152 0.97 -10.73 10.24
N VAL A 153 0.98 -11.53 9.18
CA VAL A 153 1.97 -11.41 8.11
C VAL A 153 1.27 -11.27 6.76
N ASN A 154 1.62 -10.20 6.05
CA ASN A 154 1.36 -10.06 4.63
C ASN A 154 2.55 -10.51 3.79
N GLY A 155 2.28 -11.37 2.81
CA GLY A 155 3.22 -11.62 1.73
C GLY A 155 2.89 -10.74 0.54
N THR A 156 3.86 -10.02 -0.01
CA THR A 156 3.68 -9.28 -1.27
C THR A 156 4.29 -10.06 -2.42
N VAL A 157 3.58 -10.11 -3.54
CA VAL A 157 4.09 -10.57 -4.83
C VAL A 157 4.20 -9.36 -5.76
N SER A 158 5.42 -9.04 -6.19
CA SER A 158 5.70 -7.96 -7.14
C SER A 158 6.26 -8.49 -8.46
N THR A 159 6.50 -7.59 -9.41
CA THR A 159 6.90 -7.89 -10.79
C THR A 159 5.94 -8.84 -11.53
N ILE A 160 4.64 -8.83 -11.19
CA ILE A 160 3.62 -9.72 -11.79
C ILE A 160 3.43 -9.45 -13.29
N TRP A 161 3.42 -8.18 -13.69
CA TRP A 161 3.14 -7.76 -15.07
C TRP A 161 4.39 -7.39 -15.88
N GLY A 162 5.55 -7.44 -15.25
CA GLY A 162 6.85 -7.18 -15.85
C GLY A 162 7.88 -6.82 -14.77
N CYS A 163 9.14 -6.80 -15.16
CA CYS A 163 10.27 -6.39 -14.35
C CYS A 163 11.05 -5.31 -15.12
N PRO A 164 11.42 -4.19 -14.48
CA PRO A 164 12.22 -3.14 -15.11
C PRO A 164 13.66 -3.58 -15.43
N ILE A 165 14.09 -4.75 -14.92
CA ILE A 165 15.41 -5.33 -15.13
C ILE A 165 15.36 -6.45 -16.18
N GLU A 166 14.47 -7.44 -15.99
CA GLU A 166 14.41 -8.66 -16.81
C GLU A 166 13.35 -8.60 -17.93
N GLY A 167 12.48 -7.59 -17.92
CA GLY A 167 11.41 -7.46 -18.90
C GLY A 167 10.18 -8.30 -18.55
N PRO A 168 9.51 -8.95 -19.52
CA PRO A 168 8.26 -9.66 -19.28
C PRO A 168 8.38 -10.79 -18.25
N THR A 169 7.36 -10.93 -17.40
CA THR A 169 7.23 -11.99 -16.40
C THR A 169 5.95 -12.81 -16.64
N ARG A 170 5.88 -13.98 -16.01
CA ARG A 170 4.72 -14.88 -16.11
C ARG A 170 3.77 -14.67 -14.93
N MET A 171 2.49 -14.50 -15.23
CA MET A 171 1.45 -14.34 -14.21
C MET A 171 1.22 -15.64 -13.42
N GLU A 172 1.49 -16.80 -14.02
CA GLU A 172 1.40 -18.09 -13.34
C GLU A 172 2.39 -18.20 -12.18
N ASP A 173 3.60 -17.63 -12.33
CA ASP A 173 4.62 -17.64 -11.26
C ASP A 173 4.13 -16.83 -10.04
N ALA A 174 3.38 -15.74 -10.27
CA ALA A 174 2.77 -14.96 -9.20
C ALA A 174 1.68 -15.74 -8.44
N VAL A 175 0.88 -16.55 -9.14
CA VAL A 175 -0.10 -17.46 -8.51
C VAL A 175 0.61 -18.51 -7.65
N GLU A 176 1.71 -19.10 -8.14
CA GLU A 176 2.48 -20.08 -7.37
C GLU A 176 3.18 -19.45 -6.15
N PHE A 177 3.69 -18.22 -6.27
CA PHE A 177 4.29 -17.49 -5.15
C PHE A 177 3.24 -17.10 -4.10
N THR A 178 2.01 -16.79 -4.54
CA THR A 178 0.87 -16.55 -3.65
C THR A 178 0.56 -17.80 -2.83
N LYS A 179 0.45 -18.97 -3.47
CA LYS A 179 0.26 -20.26 -2.77
C LYS A 179 1.38 -20.50 -1.77
N ARG A 180 2.63 -20.29 -2.17
CA ARG A 180 3.79 -20.49 -1.29
C ARG A 180 3.73 -19.61 -0.05
N TRP A 181 3.37 -18.33 -0.17
CA TRP A 181 3.19 -17.44 0.98
C TRP A 181 2.14 -17.96 1.96
N LEU A 182 0.99 -18.39 1.46
CA LEU A 182 -0.09 -18.95 2.27
C LEU A 182 0.35 -20.27 2.95
N ASP A 183 1.06 -21.14 2.22
CA ASP A 183 1.58 -22.41 2.74
C ASP A 183 2.55 -22.22 3.92
N ILE A 184 3.36 -21.16 3.90
CA ILE A 184 4.29 -20.82 5.00
C ILE A 184 3.65 -19.95 6.09
N GLY A 185 2.36 -19.66 5.99
CA GLY A 185 1.56 -19.08 7.06
C GLY A 185 1.30 -17.58 6.97
N ALA A 186 1.50 -16.94 5.82
CA ALA A 186 1.00 -15.57 5.59
C ALA A 186 -0.53 -15.52 5.76
N ASP A 187 -1.03 -14.43 6.33
CA ASP A 187 -2.45 -14.22 6.62
C ASP A 187 -3.20 -13.57 5.45
N ASP A 188 -2.51 -12.80 4.61
CA ASP A 188 -3.02 -12.27 3.34
C ASP A 188 -1.88 -11.92 2.37
N ILE A 189 -2.24 -11.69 1.10
CA ILE A 189 -1.30 -11.49 0.00
C ILE A 189 -1.58 -10.17 -0.73
N GLU A 190 -0.55 -9.34 -0.84
CA GLU A 190 -0.57 -8.15 -1.69
C GLU A 190 -0.07 -8.48 -3.10
N HIS A 191 -0.80 -8.00 -4.11
CA HIS A 191 -0.50 -8.19 -5.52
C HIS A 191 -0.15 -6.85 -6.17
N ALA A 192 1.15 -6.60 -6.33
CA ALA A 192 1.67 -5.26 -6.59
C ALA A 192 2.07 -5.00 -8.05
N ASP A 193 1.44 -4.00 -8.66
CA ASP A 193 1.90 -3.36 -9.89
C ASP A 193 2.97 -2.29 -9.55
N HIS A 194 4.14 -2.76 -9.12
CA HIS A 194 5.21 -1.94 -8.53
C HIS A 194 5.73 -0.76 -9.39
N ASP A 195 5.57 -0.82 -10.73
CA ASP A 195 6.05 0.23 -11.64
C ASP A 195 4.92 0.85 -12.49
N GLY A 196 3.68 0.39 -12.33
CA GLY A 196 2.54 0.88 -13.10
C GLY A 196 2.55 0.38 -14.55
N SER A 197 2.97 -0.87 -14.78
CA SER A 197 3.08 -1.48 -16.11
C SER A 197 1.88 -2.36 -16.47
N ALA A 198 0.98 -2.63 -15.52
CA ALA A 198 -0.18 -3.46 -15.77
C ALA A 198 -1.23 -2.72 -16.60
N SER A 199 -1.69 -3.35 -17.69
CA SER A 199 -2.84 -2.90 -18.46
C SER A 199 -4.13 -3.53 -17.91
N PRO A 200 -5.30 -2.87 -18.02
CA PRO A 200 -6.54 -3.35 -17.41
C PRO A 200 -6.96 -4.77 -17.83
N ASP A 201 -6.76 -5.12 -19.10
CA ASP A 201 -7.05 -6.47 -19.63
C ASP A 201 -6.19 -7.56 -18.95
N ARG A 202 -4.91 -7.24 -18.69
CA ARG A 202 -3.97 -8.14 -18.00
C ARG A 202 -4.25 -8.22 -16.50
N VAL A 203 -4.72 -7.13 -15.89
CA VAL A 203 -5.17 -7.12 -14.49
C VAL A 203 -6.39 -8.03 -14.33
N TYR A 204 -7.42 -7.86 -15.16
CA TYR A 204 -8.60 -8.73 -15.14
C TYR A 204 -8.22 -10.20 -15.33
N LYS A 205 -7.36 -10.49 -16.32
CA LYS A 205 -6.88 -11.85 -16.58
C LYS A 205 -6.15 -12.44 -15.37
N TYR A 206 -5.23 -11.68 -14.75
CA TYR A 206 -4.48 -12.14 -13.58
C TYR A 206 -5.40 -12.49 -12.42
N PHE A 207 -6.27 -11.57 -12.02
CA PHE A 207 -7.14 -11.79 -10.86
C PHE A 207 -8.19 -12.86 -11.12
N SER A 208 -8.63 -13.06 -12.37
CA SER A 208 -9.48 -14.21 -12.73
C SER A 208 -8.73 -15.53 -12.51
N MET A 209 -7.51 -15.65 -13.02
CA MET A 209 -6.66 -16.84 -12.83
C MET A 209 -6.35 -17.08 -11.34
N LEU A 210 -6.10 -16.01 -10.58
CA LEU A 210 -5.84 -16.08 -9.16
C LEU A 210 -7.05 -16.62 -8.40
N LEU A 211 -8.24 -16.07 -8.66
CA LEU A 211 -9.48 -16.48 -7.97
C LEU A 211 -9.98 -17.85 -8.41
N ASP A 212 -9.64 -18.32 -9.62
CA ASP A 212 -9.85 -19.72 -10.01
C ASP A 212 -8.99 -20.68 -9.16
N ALA A 213 -7.77 -20.27 -8.80
CA ALA A 213 -6.85 -21.08 -8.01
C ALA A 213 -7.05 -20.94 -6.49
N ILE A 214 -7.41 -19.74 -6.02
CA ILE A 214 -7.55 -19.35 -4.62
C ILE A 214 -8.80 -18.46 -4.51
N PRO A 215 -10.01 -19.03 -4.36
CA PRO A 215 -11.26 -18.27 -4.48
C PRO A 215 -11.55 -17.28 -3.34
N ASP A 216 -10.83 -17.38 -2.22
CA ASP A 216 -11.08 -16.53 -1.06
C ASP A 216 -10.56 -15.11 -1.29
N THR A 217 -11.45 -14.21 -1.70
CA THR A 217 -11.14 -12.80 -1.95
C THR A 217 -10.63 -12.07 -0.72
N SER A 218 -10.91 -12.58 0.49
CA SER A 218 -10.42 -11.97 1.72
C SER A 218 -8.91 -12.09 1.88
N LEU A 219 -8.26 -12.99 1.14
CA LEU A 219 -6.80 -13.19 1.15
C LEU A 219 -6.05 -12.25 0.20
N HIS A 220 -6.72 -11.52 -0.69
CA HIS A 220 -6.07 -10.82 -1.81
C HIS A 220 -6.26 -9.31 -1.73
N LEU A 221 -5.14 -8.60 -1.62
CA LEU A 221 -5.04 -7.15 -1.60
C LEU A 221 -4.45 -6.64 -2.93
N ALA A 222 -5.20 -5.82 -3.65
CA ALA A 222 -4.74 -5.24 -4.93
C ALA A 222 -4.02 -3.90 -4.70
N HIS A 223 -2.82 -3.79 -5.26
CA HIS A 223 -1.95 -2.62 -5.17
C HIS A 223 -1.56 -2.13 -6.56
N PHE A 224 -2.02 -0.93 -6.94
CA PHE A 224 -1.80 -0.40 -8.28
C PHE A 224 -1.10 0.95 -8.29
N HIS A 225 -0.06 1.04 -9.13
CA HIS A 225 0.56 2.30 -9.48
C HIS A 225 -0.12 2.97 -10.68
N THR A 226 -0.01 4.29 -10.75
CA THR A 226 -0.62 5.14 -11.80
C THR A 226 0.42 5.75 -12.74
N THR A 227 1.66 5.27 -12.75
CA THR A 227 2.79 5.81 -13.53
C THR A 227 2.46 6.02 -15.02
N ARG A 228 1.63 5.14 -15.60
CA ARG A 228 1.21 5.19 -17.01
C ARG A 228 -0.27 5.56 -17.22
N GLY A 229 -0.95 6.02 -16.16
CA GLY A 229 -2.31 6.58 -16.24
C GLY A 229 -3.47 5.58 -16.16
N TRP A 230 -3.22 4.28 -16.03
CA TRP A 230 -4.29 3.26 -16.02
C TRP A 230 -4.83 2.88 -14.64
N GLY A 231 -4.34 3.46 -13.54
CA GLY A 231 -4.57 2.88 -12.20
C GLY A 231 -6.03 2.70 -11.79
N LEU A 232 -6.93 3.68 -12.00
CA LEU A 232 -8.38 3.48 -11.74
C LEU A 232 -9.03 2.47 -12.69
N ALA A 233 -8.55 2.38 -13.93
CA ALA A 233 -8.99 1.34 -14.86
C ALA A 233 -8.54 -0.06 -14.40
N ASN A 234 -7.37 -0.17 -13.78
CA ASN A 234 -6.89 -1.40 -13.15
C ASN A 234 -7.72 -1.76 -11.90
N VAL A 235 -8.11 -0.77 -11.09
CA VAL A 235 -9.06 -0.97 -9.98
C VAL A 235 -10.38 -1.55 -10.50
N LEU A 236 -10.96 -0.95 -11.55
CA LEU A 236 -12.19 -1.44 -12.18
C LEU A 236 -12.03 -2.87 -12.74
N ALA A 237 -10.91 -3.16 -13.40
CA ALA A 237 -10.63 -4.49 -13.91
C ALA A 237 -10.55 -5.54 -12.80
N ALA A 238 -9.89 -5.23 -11.68
CA ALA A 238 -9.85 -6.10 -10.52
C ALA A 238 -11.22 -6.26 -9.84
N LEU A 239 -12.03 -5.19 -9.80
CA LEU A 239 -13.41 -5.24 -9.29
C LEU A 239 -14.26 -6.20 -10.13
N GLN A 240 -14.13 -6.14 -11.45
CA GLN A 240 -14.84 -7.03 -12.37
C GLN A 240 -14.39 -8.49 -12.24
N ALA A 241 -13.11 -8.73 -11.89
CA ALA A 241 -12.63 -10.06 -11.57
C ALA A 241 -13.14 -10.59 -10.22
N GLY A 242 -13.59 -9.70 -9.32
CA GLY A 242 -14.19 -10.05 -8.02
C GLY A 242 -13.38 -9.63 -6.79
N ILE A 243 -12.30 -8.87 -6.95
CA ILE A 243 -11.47 -8.43 -5.82
C ILE A 243 -12.21 -7.42 -4.94
N THR A 244 -12.03 -7.56 -3.62
CA THR A 244 -12.74 -6.78 -2.61
C THR A 244 -11.83 -5.98 -1.70
N ARG A 245 -10.50 -6.09 -1.82
CA ARG A 245 -9.54 -5.37 -0.97
C ARG A 245 -8.56 -4.59 -1.81
N TYR A 246 -8.40 -3.31 -1.49
CA TYR A 246 -7.54 -2.38 -2.21
C TYR A 246 -6.72 -1.55 -1.24
N GLU A 247 -5.65 -0.96 -1.75
CA GLU A 247 -4.95 0.10 -1.06
C GLU A 247 -4.58 1.25 -2.01
N SER A 248 -4.38 2.40 -1.39
CA SER A 248 -4.17 3.66 -2.10
C SER A 248 -3.40 4.66 -1.23
N THR A 249 -3.06 5.79 -1.84
CA THR A 249 -2.44 6.93 -1.14
C THR A 249 -3.19 8.21 -1.44
N LEU A 250 -3.25 9.10 -0.45
CA LEU A 250 -3.74 10.47 -0.62
C LEU A 250 -2.95 11.17 -1.73
N GLY A 251 -3.65 11.79 -2.67
CA GLY A 251 -3.06 12.49 -3.79
C GLY A 251 -2.28 11.60 -4.78
N GLY A 252 -2.36 10.28 -4.65
CA GLY A 252 -1.70 9.31 -5.54
C GLY A 252 -0.17 9.37 -5.50
N ILE A 253 0.42 9.71 -4.34
CA ILE A 253 1.88 9.73 -4.13
C ILE A 253 2.45 8.35 -3.85
N GLY A 254 3.77 8.24 -3.81
CA GLY A 254 4.50 7.03 -3.42
C GLY A 254 5.22 6.34 -4.55
N GLY A 255 5.49 5.04 -4.37
CA GLY A 255 6.25 4.20 -5.28
C GLY A 255 7.71 4.06 -4.89
N GLN A 256 8.63 4.07 -5.86
CA GLN A 256 10.05 3.82 -5.56
C GLN A 256 10.56 4.80 -4.49
N PRO A 257 11.23 4.31 -3.44
CA PRO A 257 11.81 5.17 -2.41
C PRO A 257 12.71 6.26 -2.98
N ALA A 258 12.62 7.45 -2.38
CA ALA A 258 13.42 8.61 -2.77
C ALA A 258 14.90 8.25 -2.77
N ASN A 259 15.59 8.60 -3.85
CA ASN A 259 17.04 8.43 -3.94
C ASN A 259 17.82 9.66 -3.48
N PHE A 260 17.10 10.68 -3.01
CA PHE A 260 17.63 11.92 -2.49
C PHE A 260 16.64 12.49 -1.48
N VAL A 261 17.10 12.82 -0.27
CA VAL A 261 16.24 13.39 0.80
C VAL A 261 16.97 14.55 1.47
N ASP A 262 16.28 15.69 1.61
CA ASP A 262 16.78 16.90 2.29
C ASP A 262 18.16 17.40 1.79
N GLY A 263 18.44 17.27 0.50
CA GLY A 263 19.74 17.68 -0.04
C GLY A 263 20.81 16.57 -0.06
N VAL A 264 20.47 15.34 0.36
CA VAL A 264 21.44 14.25 0.53
C VAL A 264 21.05 13.02 -0.30
N PRO A 265 21.95 12.48 -1.15
CA PRO A 265 21.72 11.21 -1.84
C PRO A 265 21.53 10.05 -0.87
N VAL A 266 20.54 9.20 -1.15
CA VAL A 266 20.21 8.01 -0.36
C VAL A 266 20.93 6.80 -0.95
N SER A 267 21.66 6.07 -0.10
CA SER A 267 22.35 4.85 -0.54
C SER A 267 21.37 3.69 -0.74
N GLY A 268 21.50 2.97 -1.84
CA GLY A 268 20.85 1.66 -2.04
C GLY A 268 19.52 1.67 -2.80
N THR A 269 18.90 2.83 -3.02
CA THR A 269 17.63 2.93 -3.77
C THR A 269 17.83 2.98 -5.30
N GLY A 270 19.04 3.34 -5.74
CA GLY A 270 19.42 3.43 -7.16
C GLY A 270 18.83 4.65 -7.87
N SER A 271 19.00 4.71 -9.18
CA SER A 271 18.34 5.73 -10.01
C SER A 271 16.83 5.47 -10.06
N TYR A 272 16.05 6.55 -10.21
CA TYR A 272 14.63 6.43 -10.47
C TYR A 272 14.37 5.67 -11.77
N TYR A 273 13.35 4.80 -11.77
CA TYR A 273 12.92 4.06 -12.96
C TYR A 273 12.23 4.93 -14.02
N TYR A 274 11.93 6.18 -13.68
CA TYR A 274 11.10 7.10 -14.43
C TYR A 274 11.79 8.44 -14.68
N LYS A 275 11.36 9.11 -15.76
CA LYS A 275 11.92 10.40 -16.18
C LYS A 275 11.48 11.57 -15.30
N ASN A 276 10.26 11.53 -14.77
CA ASN A 276 9.70 12.57 -13.93
C ASN A 276 9.28 11.96 -12.58
N PRO A 277 10.01 12.21 -11.47
CA PRO A 277 9.64 11.71 -10.16
C PRO A 277 8.31 12.25 -9.64
N ASN A 278 7.83 13.38 -10.14
CA ASN A 278 6.54 13.90 -9.71
C ASN A 278 5.33 13.25 -10.43
N ALA A 279 5.57 12.38 -11.41
CA ALA A 279 4.53 11.74 -12.22
C ALA A 279 4.43 10.22 -11.98
N VAL A 280 4.68 9.80 -10.73
CA VAL A 280 4.57 8.40 -10.29
C VAL A 280 3.61 8.28 -9.11
N GLY A 281 3.61 7.12 -8.46
CA GLY A 281 2.83 6.83 -7.28
C GLY A 281 1.64 5.92 -7.55
N LEU A 282 0.78 5.84 -6.54
CA LEU A 282 -0.33 4.90 -6.49
C LEU A 282 -1.60 5.49 -7.08
N VAL A 283 -2.67 4.71 -7.06
CA VAL A 283 -4.02 5.24 -7.23
C VAL A 283 -4.33 6.20 -6.09
N SER A 284 -4.87 7.38 -6.44
CA SER A 284 -5.33 8.36 -5.46
C SER A 284 -6.50 7.79 -4.67
N THR A 285 -6.38 7.83 -3.35
CA THR A 285 -7.44 7.47 -2.40
C THR A 285 -8.73 8.23 -2.71
N GLU A 286 -8.62 9.53 -2.94
CA GLU A 286 -9.74 10.43 -3.16
C GLU A 286 -10.50 10.08 -4.44
N ASP A 287 -9.78 9.92 -5.55
CA ASP A 287 -10.39 9.62 -6.85
C ASP A 287 -11.01 8.20 -6.85
N MET A 288 -10.39 7.25 -6.15
CA MET A 288 -10.91 5.89 -6.00
C MET A 288 -12.21 5.87 -5.20
N LEU A 289 -12.27 6.59 -4.07
CA LEU A 289 -13.46 6.64 -3.23
C LEU A 289 -14.64 7.32 -3.94
N VAL A 290 -14.39 8.43 -4.63
CA VAL A 290 -15.44 9.10 -5.43
C VAL A 290 -15.93 8.18 -6.54
N MET A 291 -15.03 7.48 -7.25
CA MET A 291 -15.43 6.50 -8.27
C MET A 291 -16.30 5.38 -7.67
N MET A 292 -15.89 4.81 -6.53
CA MET A 292 -16.63 3.73 -5.86
C MET A 292 -18.02 4.18 -5.39
N ASP A 293 -18.14 5.40 -4.87
CA ASP A 293 -19.42 5.99 -4.47
C ASP A 293 -20.36 6.18 -5.66
N GLU A 294 -19.88 6.71 -6.80
CA GLU A 294 -20.70 6.83 -8.01
C GLU A 294 -21.10 5.48 -8.60
N MET A 295 -20.28 4.44 -8.38
CA MET A 295 -20.58 3.07 -8.78
C MET A 295 -21.51 2.33 -7.80
N GLY A 296 -21.88 2.96 -6.68
CA GLY A 296 -22.72 2.39 -5.63
C GLY A 296 -22.03 1.27 -4.84
N ILE A 297 -20.72 1.39 -4.61
CA ILE A 297 -19.90 0.45 -3.84
C ILE A 297 -19.69 1.01 -2.43
N GLU A 298 -20.04 0.24 -1.40
CA GLU A 298 -19.84 0.60 -0.01
C GLU A 298 -18.37 0.43 0.40
N THR A 299 -17.80 1.46 1.02
CA THR A 299 -16.42 1.44 1.57
C THR A 299 -16.38 1.69 3.08
N GLY A 300 -17.42 2.31 3.65
CA GLY A 300 -17.46 2.72 5.06
C GLY A 300 -16.56 3.92 5.40
N ILE A 301 -15.99 4.59 4.39
CA ILE A 301 -15.08 5.74 4.57
C ILE A 301 -15.82 7.05 4.30
N ASP A 302 -15.56 8.05 5.13
CA ASP A 302 -16.06 9.42 4.97
C ASP A 302 -15.31 10.14 3.84
N ILE A 303 -15.94 10.18 2.67
CA ILE A 303 -15.37 10.73 1.43
C ILE A 303 -15.13 12.23 1.55
N ASP A 304 -16.05 12.98 2.13
CA ASP A 304 -15.94 14.44 2.23
C ASP A 304 -14.77 14.83 3.12
N LYS A 305 -14.61 14.12 4.25
CA LYS A 305 -13.42 14.27 5.10
C LYS A 305 -12.13 13.89 4.39
N ILE A 306 -12.14 12.86 3.55
CA ILE A 306 -10.96 12.48 2.78
C ILE A 306 -10.55 13.56 1.76
N LEU A 307 -11.51 14.25 1.13
CA LEU A 307 -11.20 15.37 0.25
C LEU A 307 -10.55 16.55 1.02
N GLU A 308 -10.97 16.80 2.26
CA GLU A 308 -10.32 17.78 3.15
C GLU A 308 -8.90 17.35 3.56
N ILE A 309 -8.72 16.07 3.87
CA ILE A 309 -7.42 15.50 4.22
C ILE A 309 -6.47 15.58 3.02
N GLY A 310 -6.93 15.26 1.81
CA GLY A 310 -6.16 15.37 0.57
C GLY A 310 -5.66 16.79 0.31
N ASN A 311 -6.50 17.80 0.51
CA ASN A 311 -6.09 19.21 0.45
C ASN A 311 -4.96 19.54 1.45
N THR A 312 -5.02 18.96 2.65
CA THR A 312 -3.96 19.16 3.66
C THR A 312 -2.70 18.36 3.33
N ALA A 313 -2.82 17.17 2.74
CA ALA A 313 -1.70 16.37 2.30
C ALA A 313 -0.85 17.12 1.26
N GLU A 314 -1.46 17.84 0.31
CA GLU A 314 -0.71 18.71 -0.62
C GLU A 314 0.13 19.77 0.11
N ARG A 315 -0.40 20.34 1.19
CA ARG A 315 0.32 21.34 2.01
C ARG A 315 1.46 20.71 2.80
N ILE A 316 1.27 19.49 3.30
CA ILE A 316 2.29 18.71 4.02
C ILE A 316 3.45 18.39 3.09
N VAL A 317 3.15 17.89 1.89
CA VAL A 317 4.17 17.55 0.88
C VAL A 317 4.80 18.83 0.28
N GLY A 318 4.04 19.91 0.21
CA GLY A 318 4.51 21.21 -0.29
C GLY A 318 4.45 21.33 -1.81
N ARG A 319 3.62 20.53 -2.48
CA ARG A 319 3.36 20.59 -3.92
C ARG A 319 1.94 20.10 -4.24
N ARG A 320 1.42 20.48 -5.41
CA ARG A 320 0.17 19.91 -5.93
C ARG A 320 0.33 18.39 -6.13
N LEU A 321 -0.68 17.63 -5.72
CA LEU A 321 -0.77 16.19 -5.88
C LEU A 321 -1.74 15.84 -7.02
N ARG A 322 -1.89 14.54 -7.33
CA ARG A 322 -2.56 14.05 -8.55
C ARG A 322 -4.06 13.81 -8.41
N SER A 323 -4.64 14.00 -7.23
CA SER A 323 -6.09 13.86 -7.07
C SER A 323 -6.82 14.94 -7.84
N GLU A 324 -7.67 14.53 -8.78
CA GLU A 324 -8.56 15.44 -9.49
C GLU A 324 -9.78 15.80 -8.64
N THR A 325 -10.27 14.86 -7.83
CA THR A 325 -11.47 15.05 -6.99
C THR A 325 -11.22 15.97 -5.80
N VAL A 326 -9.99 16.08 -5.30
CA VAL A 326 -9.60 17.13 -4.34
C VAL A 326 -9.83 18.53 -4.92
N LYS A 327 -9.76 18.70 -6.25
CA LYS A 327 -9.97 19.98 -6.95
C LYS A 327 -11.39 20.16 -7.45
N ALA A 328 -12.00 19.09 -7.96
CA ALA A 328 -13.32 19.13 -8.56
C ALA A 328 -14.46 18.91 -7.54
N GLY A 329 -14.17 18.32 -6.38
CA GLY A 329 -15.17 17.79 -5.46
C GLY A 329 -15.77 16.47 -5.95
N ARG A 330 -16.64 15.89 -5.12
CA ARG A 330 -17.52 14.76 -5.51
C ARG A 330 -18.74 15.27 -6.27
N ILE A 331 -19.43 14.36 -6.96
CA ILE A 331 -20.66 14.69 -7.68
C ILE A 331 -21.75 15.04 -6.64
N PRO A 332 -22.44 16.19 -6.78
CA PRO A 332 -23.52 16.54 -5.87
C PRO A 332 -24.66 15.50 -5.91
N LYS A 333 -25.01 14.95 -4.74
CA LYS A 333 -26.13 14.01 -4.61
C LYS A 333 -27.49 14.71 -4.47
N GLU A 334 -27.47 16.00 -4.15
CA GLU A 334 -28.65 16.86 -4.02
C GLU A 334 -28.54 18.07 -4.96
N LEU A 335 -29.68 18.73 -5.21
CA LEU A 335 -29.71 19.96 -6.01
C LEU A 335 -28.91 21.06 -5.32
N THR A 336 -27.79 21.46 -5.93
CA THR A 336 -26.91 22.53 -5.44
C THR A 336 -27.22 23.91 -6.04
N GLY A 337 -28.15 23.98 -7.00
CA GLY A 337 -28.65 25.24 -7.55
C GLY A 337 -29.63 25.93 -6.61
N ARG A 338 -29.72 27.27 -6.67
CA ARG A 338 -30.83 28.00 -6.04
C ARG A 338 -32.14 27.51 -6.68
N LYS A 339 -33.12 27.17 -5.84
CA LYS A 339 -34.51 26.93 -6.27
C LYS A 339 -35.11 28.16 -6.93
#